data_AF-A0A369LWH2-F1
#
_entry.id   AF-A0A369LWH2-F1
#
_cell.length_a   1.000
_cell.length_b   1.000
_cell.length_c   1.000
_cell.angle_alpha   90.00
_cell.angle_beta   90.00
_cell.angle_gamma   90.00
#
_symmetry.space_group_name_H-M   'P 1'
#
loop_
_entity.id
_entity.type
_entity.pdbx_description
1 polymer ?
#
loop_
_entity_poly.entity_id
_entity_poly.type
_entity_poly.pdbx_seq_one_letter_code
_entity_poly.pdbx_strand_id
1 'polypeptide(L)'
;MRPYYEGWYMKQQQGGDILAVIPGRAQDEAFIQVVTADGAYYLPFPLEDFRQTGTRSMRVGRSLFSPIGMMLDVRAPGLELVGRLRYRELTPLRSDIMGPFAYLPMETKHTVFSMRHRVAGEVELNGRTLRFENAKGYMEGDRGHSFPRGYTWIQSTDFGCAASVMLALAEIPLAGLRFTGCIGVVWIAGVEHRFATYRGVRIREASDTAVEVRQGDMTLRVELPEAGGHRLQAPAQGSMARPIRESPAVPARFRFVKGGRTLLDSPDACTSFELVAP
;
A
#
# COMPACT_ATOMS: atom_id res chain seq x y z
N MET A 1 -1.87 25.46 -12.33
CA MET A 1 -2.62 24.34 -11.68
C MET A 1 -1.79 23.84 -10.50
N ARG A 2 -2.41 23.37 -9.41
CA ARG A 2 -1.65 22.63 -8.39
C ARG A 2 -1.28 21.26 -8.97
N PRO A 3 -0.07 20.73 -8.72
CA PRO A 3 0.31 19.42 -9.21
C PRO A 3 -0.70 18.37 -8.73
N TYR A 4 -1.09 17.39 -9.54
CA TYR A 4 -2.01 16.32 -9.13
C TYR A 4 -1.40 14.95 -9.40
N TYR A 5 -1.59 14.03 -8.47
CA TYR A 5 -1.31 12.62 -8.68
C TYR A 5 -2.44 11.75 -8.11
N GLU A 6 -2.57 10.55 -8.66
CA GLU A 6 -3.43 9.49 -8.13
C GLU A 6 -2.86 8.13 -8.52
N GLY A 7 -2.87 7.18 -7.58
CA GLY A 7 -2.43 5.80 -7.84
C GLY A 7 -3.08 4.80 -6.89
N TRP A 8 -3.16 3.55 -7.32
CA TRP A 8 -3.68 2.44 -6.51
C TRP A 8 -2.59 1.42 -6.25
N TYR A 9 -2.31 1.09 -5.00
CA TYR A 9 -1.41 -0.02 -4.67
C TYR A 9 -2.22 -1.33 -4.63
N MET A 10 -1.91 -2.26 -5.53
CA MET A 10 -2.62 -3.53 -5.67
C MET A 10 -1.64 -4.70 -5.50
N LYS A 11 -1.59 -5.29 -4.30
CA LYS A 11 -0.69 -6.41 -3.96
C LYS A 11 -1.42 -7.74 -3.88
N GLN A 12 -0.76 -8.77 -4.40
CA GLN A 12 -1.20 -10.15 -4.41
C GLN A 12 -0.03 -11.06 -4.08
N GLN A 13 -0.29 -12.06 -3.25
CA GLN A 13 0.74 -12.95 -2.72
C GLN A 13 0.23 -14.37 -2.54
N GLN A 14 1.07 -15.33 -2.93
CA GLN A 14 0.90 -16.75 -2.66
C GLN A 14 2.26 -17.41 -2.46
N GLY A 15 2.54 -17.89 -1.24
CA GLY A 15 3.86 -18.42 -0.92
C GLY A 15 4.93 -17.33 -1.14
N GLY A 16 6.00 -17.67 -1.87
CA GLY A 16 7.05 -16.71 -2.24
C GLY A 16 6.72 -15.83 -3.45
N ASP A 17 5.62 -16.09 -4.16
CA ASP A 17 5.23 -15.28 -5.32
C ASP A 17 4.51 -14.02 -4.85
N ILE A 18 5.14 -12.88 -5.11
CA ILE A 18 4.64 -11.54 -4.78
C ILE A 18 4.60 -10.74 -6.06
N LEU A 19 3.44 -10.14 -6.32
CA LEU A 19 3.24 -9.15 -7.36
C LEU A 19 2.49 -7.98 -6.74
N ALA A 20 3.06 -6.78 -6.79
CA ALA A 20 2.35 -5.54 -6.55
C ALA A 20 2.35 -4.73 -7.85
N VAL A 21 1.19 -4.18 -8.20
CA VAL A 21 1.02 -3.33 -9.39
C VAL A 21 0.40 -2.03 -8.94
N ILE A 22 1.04 -0.92 -9.32
CA ILE A 22 0.68 0.43 -8.96
C ILE A 22 0.38 1.22 -10.24
N PRO A 23 -0.85 1.15 -10.76
CA PRO A 23 -1.29 2.05 -11.81
C PRO A 23 -1.55 3.44 -11.25
N GLY A 24 -1.27 4.47 -12.04
CA GLY A 24 -1.57 5.84 -11.64
C GLY A 24 -1.35 6.87 -12.72
N ARG A 25 -1.53 8.13 -12.32
CA ARG A 25 -1.13 9.32 -13.07
C ARG A 25 -0.43 10.32 -12.17
N ALA A 26 0.46 11.07 -12.77
CA ALA A 26 1.05 12.28 -12.23
C ALA A 26 0.48 13.50 -12.95
N GLN A 27 1.19 14.63 -12.89
CA GLN A 27 0.76 15.87 -13.53
C GLN A 27 0.76 15.74 -15.05
N ASP A 28 1.87 15.23 -15.60
CA ASP A 28 2.18 15.25 -17.04
C ASP A 28 2.34 13.86 -17.66
N GLU A 29 2.21 12.80 -16.87
CA GLU A 29 2.34 11.41 -17.33
C GLU A 29 1.37 10.46 -16.62
N ALA A 30 1.14 9.31 -17.24
CA ALA A 30 0.53 8.15 -16.62
C ALA A 30 1.60 7.10 -16.35
N PHE A 31 1.34 6.15 -15.47
CA PHE A 31 2.32 5.11 -15.19
C PHE A 31 1.70 3.80 -14.72
N ILE A 32 2.45 2.74 -14.95
CA ILE A 32 2.29 1.47 -14.23
C ILE A 32 3.63 1.17 -13.59
N GLN A 33 3.63 0.98 -12.28
CA GLN A 33 4.79 0.48 -11.56
C GLN A 33 4.51 -0.96 -11.13
N VAL A 34 5.50 -1.83 -11.31
CA VAL A 34 5.39 -3.26 -11.02
C VAL A 34 6.48 -3.60 -10.04
N VAL A 35 6.12 -4.20 -8.92
CA VAL A 35 7.05 -4.62 -7.88
C VAL A 35 6.87 -6.12 -7.65
N THR A 36 7.98 -6.83 -7.64
CA THR A 36 8.05 -8.29 -7.50
C THR A 36 9.09 -8.64 -6.45
N ALA A 37 9.21 -9.91 -6.07
CA ALA A 37 10.31 -10.36 -5.20
C ALA A 37 11.69 -10.01 -5.79
N ASP A 38 11.84 -10.11 -7.12
CA ASP A 38 13.11 -10.02 -7.82
C ASP A 38 13.52 -8.59 -8.19
N GLY A 39 12.57 -7.65 -8.17
CA GLY A 39 12.86 -6.26 -8.52
C GLY A 39 11.61 -5.44 -8.81
N ALA A 40 11.85 -4.21 -9.23
CA ALA A 40 10.81 -3.23 -9.53
C ALA A 40 11.02 -2.55 -10.87
N TYR A 41 9.92 -2.23 -11.53
CA TYR A 41 9.86 -1.66 -12.87
C TYR A 41 8.93 -0.47 -12.84
N TYR A 42 9.37 0.63 -13.43
CA TYR A 42 8.55 1.82 -13.63
C TYR A 42 8.33 2.02 -15.12
N LEU A 43 7.08 2.07 -15.55
CA LEU A 43 6.69 2.19 -16.95
C LEU A 43 5.91 3.48 -17.15
N PRO A 44 6.52 4.51 -17.76
CA PRO A 44 5.81 5.73 -18.11
C PRO A 44 4.91 5.49 -19.31
N PHE A 45 3.76 6.15 -19.31
CA PHE A 45 2.80 6.20 -20.39
C PHE A 45 2.43 7.66 -20.67
N PRO A 46 2.13 8.02 -21.93
CA PRO A 46 1.54 9.31 -22.24
C PRO A 46 0.25 9.53 -21.44
N LEU A 47 -0.02 10.77 -21.03
CA LEU A 47 -1.18 11.07 -20.20
C LEU A 47 -2.51 10.77 -20.93
N GLU A 48 -2.54 10.83 -22.25
CA GLU A 48 -3.69 10.46 -23.09
C GLU A 48 -4.10 8.97 -22.98
N ASP A 49 -3.17 8.11 -22.56
CA ASP A 49 -3.41 6.69 -22.33
C ASP A 49 -4.00 6.41 -20.94
N PHE A 50 -4.15 7.44 -20.11
CA PHE A 50 -4.86 7.34 -18.84
C PHE A 50 -6.35 7.63 -19.02
N ARG A 51 -7.18 6.71 -18.53
CA ARG A 51 -8.63 6.94 -18.43
C ARG A 51 -9.16 6.45 -17.09
N GLN A 52 -9.94 7.28 -16.44
CA GLN A 52 -10.61 6.92 -15.19
C GLN A 52 -12.12 7.04 -15.36
N THR A 53 -12.83 5.97 -14.99
CA THR A 53 -14.31 5.93 -15.06
C THR A 53 -14.85 5.98 -13.64
N GLY A 54 -15.10 7.20 -13.15
CA GLY A 54 -15.47 7.45 -11.76
C GLY A 54 -14.47 6.84 -10.77
N THR A 55 -14.94 6.36 -9.63
CA THR A 55 -14.11 5.67 -8.63
C THR A 55 -13.99 4.15 -8.90
N ARG A 56 -14.45 3.67 -10.05
CA ARG A 56 -14.66 2.23 -10.29
C ARG A 56 -13.54 1.55 -11.07
N SER A 57 -12.89 2.26 -11.97
CA SER A 57 -11.83 1.66 -12.78
C SER A 57 -10.85 2.69 -13.32
N MET A 58 -9.60 2.26 -13.41
CA MET A 58 -8.48 3.00 -13.99
C MET A 58 -7.94 2.21 -15.17
N ARG A 59 -7.68 2.88 -16.29
CA ARG A 59 -6.95 2.32 -17.44
C ARG A 59 -5.67 3.11 -17.63
N VAL A 60 -4.59 2.38 -17.85
CA VAL A 60 -3.29 2.94 -18.23
C VAL A 60 -2.77 2.08 -19.37
N GLY A 61 -2.62 2.69 -20.56
CA GLY A 61 -2.34 1.98 -21.79
C GLY A 61 -3.40 0.91 -22.07
N ARG A 62 -2.96 -0.35 -22.27
CA ARG A 62 -3.83 -1.50 -22.54
C ARG A 62 -4.35 -2.19 -21.29
N SER A 63 -3.85 -1.82 -20.11
CA SER A 63 -4.22 -2.44 -18.83
C SER A 63 -5.47 -1.81 -18.20
N LEU A 64 -6.21 -2.60 -17.43
CA LEU A 64 -7.42 -2.20 -16.73
C LEU A 64 -7.34 -2.63 -15.27
N PHE A 65 -7.64 -1.71 -14.37
CA PHE A 65 -7.59 -1.90 -12.93
C PHE A 65 -8.93 -1.53 -12.33
N SER A 66 -9.38 -2.29 -11.33
CA SER A 66 -10.64 -2.07 -10.63
C SER A 66 -10.61 -2.70 -9.24
N PRO A 67 -11.54 -2.36 -8.34
CA PRO A 67 -11.68 -3.05 -7.07
C PRO A 67 -11.94 -4.57 -7.19
N ILE A 68 -12.39 -5.06 -8.36
CA ILE A 68 -12.67 -6.49 -8.57
C ILE A 68 -11.53 -7.23 -9.27
N GLY A 69 -10.38 -6.59 -9.49
CA GLY A 69 -9.21 -7.19 -10.09
C GLY A 69 -8.57 -6.35 -11.19
N MET A 70 -7.66 -6.98 -11.92
CA MET A 70 -6.85 -6.35 -12.97
C MET A 70 -6.77 -7.21 -14.22
N MET A 71 -6.65 -6.54 -15.36
CA MET A 71 -6.23 -7.11 -16.64
C MET A 71 -4.95 -6.39 -17.04
N LEU A 72 -3.88 -7.15 -17.20
CA LEU A 72 -2.53 -6.66 -17.46
C LEU A 72 -2.16 -6.96 -18.91
N ASP A 73 -1.66 -5.94 -19.59
CA ASP A 73 -1.05 -6.04 -20.91
C ASP A 73 0.04 -4.97 -20.98
N VAL A 74 1.18 -5.31 -20.40
CA VAL A 74 2.35 -4.45 -20.29
C VAL A 74 3.51 -5.13 -21.01
N ARG A 75 4.07 -4.44 -22.00
CA ARG A 75 5.18 -4.93 -22.82
C ARG A 75 6.19 -3.80 -22.99
N ALA A 76 7.34 -3.95 -22.37
CA ALA A 76 8.43 -2.99 -22.42
C ALA A 76 9.79 -3.71 -22.40
N PRO A 77 10.89 -3.04 -22.81
CA PRO A 77 12.21 -3.61 -22.69
C PRO A 77 12.49 -4.08 -21.25
N GLY A 78 12.74 -5.38 -21.06
CA GLY A 78 13.02 -5.98 -19.75
C GLY A 78 11.79 -6.30 -18.89
N LEU A 79 10.57 -6.02 -19.36
CA LEU A 79 9.33 -6.42 -18.69
C LEU A 79 8.22 -6.80 -19.68
N GLU A 80 7.80 -8.05 -19.62
CA GLU A 80 6.52 -8.53 -20.15
C GLU A 80 5.64 -8.97 -18.97
N LEU A 81 4.48 -8.34 -18.83
CA LEU A 81 3.49 -8.64 -17.79
C LEU A 81 2.10 -8.70 -18.42
N VAL A 82 1.59 -9.91 -18.62
CA VAL A 82 0.32 -10.15 -19.32
C VAL A 82 -0.53 -11.13 -18.51
N GLY A 83 -1.81 -10.83 -18.32
CA GLY A 83 -2.71 -11.77 -17.66
C GLY A 83 -3.91 -11.12 -17.00
N ARG A 84 -4.57 -11.87 -16.12
CA ARG A 84 -5.78 -11.41 -15.45
C ARG A 84 -5.88 -11.99 -14.06
N LEU A 85 -6.14 -11.09 -13.11
CA LEU A 85 -6.48 -11.44 -11.74
C LEU A 85 -7.89 -10.96 -11.42
N ARG A 86 -8.64 -11.79 -10.70
CA ARG A 86 -9.98 -11.49 -10.19
C ARG A 86 -9.96 -11.49 -8.68
N TYR A 87 -10.61 -10.50 -8.09
CA TYR A 87 -10.72 -10.35 -6.65
C TYR A 87 -12.11 -10.73 -6.16
N ARG A 88 -12.16 -11.39 -5.01
CA ARG A 88 -13.39 -11.81 -4.32
C ARG A 88 -13.25 -11.58 -2.83
N GLU A 89 -14.37 -11.52 -2.12
CA GLU A 89 -14.39 -11.37 -0.65
C GLU A 89 -13.61 -10.13 -0.19
N LEU A 90 -13.84 -8.98 -0.84
CA LEU A 90 -13.24 -7.71 -0.41
C LEU A 90 -13.62 -7.39 1.03
N THR A 91 -12.66 -6.87 1.79
CA THR A 91 -12.87 -6.40 3.16
C THR A 91 -12.56 -4.90 3.24
N PRO A 92 -13.46 -4.04 2.71
CA PRO A 92 -13.30 -2.60 2.85
C PRO A 92 -13.41 -2.20 4.32
N LEU A 93 -12.85 -1.04 4.66
CA LEU A 93 -12.98 -0.47 6.00
C LEU A 93 -14.41 -0.02 6.28
N ARG A 94 -14.80 -0.02 7.56
CA ARG A 94 -16.13 0.42 7.99
C ARG A 94 -16.37 1.92 7.82
N SER A 95 -15.29 2.69 7.71
CA SER A 95 -15.30 4.13 7.47
C SER A 95 -14.00 4.58 6.81
N ASP A 96 -14.00 5.79 6.24
CA ASP A 96 -12.81 6.41 5.64
C ASP A 96 -11.63 6.38 6.62
N ILE A 97 -10.47 5.88 6.18
CA ILE A 97 -9.26 5.73 7.01
C ILE A 97 -8.75 7.07 7.54
N MET A 98 -8.90 8.15 6.76
CA MET A 98 -8.51 9.51 7.12
C MET A 98 -9.50 10.16 8.10
N GLY A 99 -10.69 9.59 8.27
CA GLY A 99 -11.71 10.11 9.19
C GLY A 99 -11.99 11.60 8.94
N PRO A 100 -11.97 12.47 9.98
CA PRO A 100 -12.15 13.90 9.81
C PRO A 100 -11.13 14.58 8.87
N PHE A 101 -9.92 14.03 8.73
CA PHE A 101 -8.91 14.59 7.83
C PHE A 101 -9.28 14.44 6.35
N ALA A 102 -10.21 13.56 5.99
CA ALA A 102 -10.74 13.45 4.62
C ALA A 102 -11.37 14.77 4.12
N TYR A 103 -11.88 15.59 5.06
CA TYR A 103 -12.53 16.88 4.77
C TYR A 103 -11.57 18.06 4.82
N LEU A 104 -10.31 17.86 5.20
CA LEU A 104 -9.28 18.90 5.25
C LEU A 104 -8.47 18.94 3.94
N PRO A 105 -7.82 20.08 3.63
CA PRO A 105 -6.96 20.23 2.46
C PRO A 105 -5.60 19.55 2.69
N MET A 106 -5.60 18.23 2.84
CA MET A 106 -4.41 17.41 3.03
C MET A 106 -3.57 17.36 1.74
N GLU A 107 -2.23 17.32 1.88
CA GLU A 107 -1.33 17.15 0.73
C GLU A 107 -1.55 15.83 -0.01
N THR A 108 -1.90 14.79 0.74
CA THR A 108 -2.24 13.44 0.27
C THR A 108 -3.48 12.94 1.01
N LYS A 109 -4.42 12.35 0.28
CA LYS A 109 -5.57 11.62 0.81
C LYS A 109 -5.38 10.14 0.55
N HIS A 110 -5.49 9.37 1.63
CA HIS A 110 -5.32 7.93 1.61
C HIS A 110 -6.67 7.22 1.61
N THR A 111 -6.79 6.10 0.88
CA THR A 111 -7.99 5.25 0.84
C THR A 111 -7.60 3.79 0.90
N VAL A 112 -8.19 3.02 1.80
CA VAL A 112 -8.04 1.56 1.80
C VAL A 112 -9.27 0.93 1.15
N PHE A 113 -9.10 0.33 -0.02
CA PHE A 113 -10.17 -0.35 -0.74
C PHE A 113 -10.47 -1.72 -0.14
N SER A 114 -9.44 -2.43 0.32
CA SER A 114 -9.60 -3.74 0.95
C SER A 114 -8.39 -4.10 1.82
N MET A 115 -8.62 -4.39 3.10
CA MET A 115 -7.59 -4.92 3.99
C MET A 115 -7.13 -6.33 3.58
N ARG A 116 -8.04 -7.13 3.03
CA ARG A 116 -7.76 -8.51 2.61
C ARG A 116 -8.82 -8.97 1.61
N HIS A 117 -8.42 -9.62 0.53
CA HIS A 117 -9.33 -10.26 -0.41
C HIS A 117 -8.71 -11.53 -0.98
N ARG A 118 -9.54 -12.37 -1.61
CA ARG A 118 -9.08 -13.54 -2.36
C ARG A 118 -8.74 -13.15 -3.78
N VAL A 119 -7.61 -13.64 -4.25
CA VAL A 119 -7.11 -13.42 -5.62
C VAL A 119 -7.13 -14.75 -6.36
N ALA A 120 -7.65 -14.73 -7.59
CA ALA A 120 -7.66 -15.88 -8.49
C ALA A 120 -7.31 -15.47 -9.92
N GLY A 121 -6.44 -16.23 -10.57
CA GLY A 121 -6.04 -16.01 -11.96
C GLY A 121 -4.56 -16.24 -12.19
N GLU A 122 -4.09 -15.82 -13.34
CA GLU A 122 -2.71 -16.04 -13.79
C GLU A 122 -2.16 -14.78 -14.43
N VAL A 123 -0.87 -14.57 -14.23
CA VAL A 123 -0.09 -13.52 -14.87
C VAL A 123 1.21 -14.13 -15.35
N GLU A 124 1.53 -13.91 -16.62
CA GLU A 124 2.84 -14.21 -17.18
C GLU A 124 3.76 -13.00 -16.93
N LEU A 125 4.87 -13.22 -16.22
CA LEU A 125 5.90 -12.26 -15.91
C LEU A 125 7.22 -12.74 -16.53
N ASN A 126 7.68 -12.08 -17.59
CA ASN A 126 8.94 -12.41 -18.29
C ASN A 126 9.04 -13.91 -18.65
N GLY A 127 7.96 -14.50 -19.16
CA GLY A 127 7.86 -15.92 -19.50
C GLY A 127 7.62 -16.87 -18.32
N ARG A 128 7.63 -16.38 -17.07
CA ARG A 128 7.26 -17.15 -15.87
C ARG A 128 5.79 -16.95 -15.54
N THR A 129 5.02 -18.03 -15.46
CA THR A 129 3.62 -17.95 -15.01
C THR A 129 3.54 -17.87 -13.48
N LEU A 130 2.99 -16.77 -12.98
CA LEU A 130 2.52 -16.62 -11.61
C LEU A 130 1.06 -17.05 -11.54
N ARG A 131 0.79 -18.12 -10.79
CA ARG A 131 -0.57 -18.63 -10.62
C ARG A 131 -1.07 -18.31 -9.20
N PHE A 132 -2.23 -17.66 -9.13
CA PHE A 132 -2.90 -17.32 -7.89
C PHE A 132 -4.19 -18.12 -7.76
N GLU A 133 -4.28 -18.96 -6.74
CA GLU A 133 -5.41 -19.84 -6.45
C GLU A 133 -5.88 -19.60 -5.01
N ASN A 134 -6.95 -18.82 -4.83
CA ASN A 134 -7.38 -18.35 -3.50
C ASN A 134 -6.25 -17.64 -2.73
N ALA A 135 -5.37 -16.97 -3.46
CA ALA A 135 -4.27 -16.20 -2.92
C ALA A 135 -4.76 -14.99 -2.11
N LYS A 136 -3.85 -14.35 -1.38
CA LYS A 136 -4.15 -13.20 -0.52
C LYS A 136 -3.84 -11.91 -1.28
N GLY A 137 -4.73 -10.93 -1.17
CA GLY A 137 -4.52 -9.61 -1.77
C GLY A 137 -4.87 -8.46 -0.85
N TYR A 138 -4.27 -7.31 -1.12
CA TYR A 138 -4.44 -6.03 -0.44
C TYR A 138 -4.59 -4.90 -1.46
N MET A 139 -5.43 -3.90 -1.17
CA MET A 139 -5.62 -2.78 -2.08
C MET A 139 -5.86 -1.46 -1.33
N GLU A 140 -5.06 -0.45 -1.68
CA GLU A 140 -5.21 0.94 -1.23
C GLU A 140 -4.96 1.92 -2.37
N GLY A 141 -5.14 3.20 -2.12
CA GLY A 141 -4.84 4.24 -3.08
C GLY A 141 -4.56 5.59 -2.44
N ASP A 142 -3.73 6.36 -3.12
CA ASP A 142 -3.31 7.68 -2.74
C ASP A 142 -3.62 8.68 -3.84
N ARG A 143 -4.03 9.87 -3.44
CA ARG A 143 -4.22 11.00 -4.35
C ARG A 143 -3.93 12.31 -3.67
N GLY A 144 -3.41 13.27 -4.40
CA GLY A 144 -3.08 14.57 -3.82
C GLY A 144 -2.19 15.42 -4.70
N HIS A 145 -1.44 16.31 -4.05
CA HIS A 145 -0.55 17.25 -4.72
C HIS A 145 0.93 16.96 -4.46
N SER A 146 1.25 16.31 -3.35
CA SER A 146 2.60 15.89 -2.98
C SER A 146 2.56 14.77 -1.95
N PHE A 147 3.51 13.85 -2.01
CA PHE A 147 3.75 12.89 -0.94
C PHE A 147 4.36 13.58 0.31
N PRO A 148 4.14 13.02 1.50
CA PRO A 148 4.77 13.49 2.73
C PRO A 148 6.30 13.53 2.61
N ARG A 149 6.95 14.50 3.30
CA ARG A 149 8.41 14.63 3.29
C ARG A 149 9.12 13.42 3.89
N GLY A 150 8.58 12.91 4.99
CA GLY A 150 9.02 11.67 5.61
C GLY A 150 7.81 10.83 5.99
N TYR A 151 7.91 9.53 5.75
CA TYR A 151 6.87 8.58 6.10
C TYR A 151 7.42 7.17 6.28
N THR A 152 6.64 6.37 6.99
CA THR A 152 6.82 4.94 7.14
C THR A 152 5.51 4.27 6.80
N TRP A 153 5.53 3.30 5.89
CA TRP A 153 4.36 2.51 5.54
C TRP A 153 4.68 1.02 5.66
N ILE A 154 3.78 0.27 6.30
CA ILE A 154 3.91 -1.16 6.58
C ILE A 154 2.60 -1.82 6.17
N GLN A 155 2.69 -2.91 5.41
CA GLN A 155 1.54 -3.69 5.01
C GLN A 155 1.85 -5.19 4.97
N SER A 156 0.98 -6.01 5.57
CA SER A 156 1.13 -7.46 5.59
C SER A 156 -0.24 -8.16 5.64
N THR A 157 -0.33 -9.33 5.01
CA THR A 157 -1.56 -10.16 4.97
C THR A 157 -1.30 -11.63 5.25
N ASP A 158 -0.03 -12.07 5.34
CA ASP A 158 0.32 -13.49 5.39
C ASP A 158 0.61 -13.96 6.81
N PHE A 159 -0.45 -13.91 7.64
CA PHE A 159 -0.40 -14.39 9.01
C PHE A 159 -0.94 -15.83 9.13
N GLY A 160 -0.59 -16.50 10.24
CA GLY A 160 -1.12 -17.82 10.60
C GLY A 160 -2.62 -17.85 10.92
N CYS A 161 -3.28 -16.69 10.93
CA CYS A 161 -4.73 -16.55 11.07
C CYS A 161 -5.27 -15.61 9.97
N ALA A 162 -6.60 -15.50 9.87
CA ALA A 162 -7.23 -14.56 8.95
C ALA A 162 -7.03 -13.12 9.44
N ALA A 163 -5.86 -12.55 9.16
CA ALA A 163 -5.50 -11.21 9.57
C ALA A 163 -4.89 -10.39 8.42
N SER A 164 -4.87 -9.08 8.60
CA SER A 164 -4.17 -8.12 7.74
C SER A 164 -3.82 -6.89 8.55
N VAL A 165 -2.64 -6.34 8.33
CA VAL A 165 -2.15 -5.15 9.01
C VAL A 165 -1.74 -4.13 7.95
N MET A 166 -2.18 -2.89 8.14
CA MET A 166 -1.64 -1.72 7.47
C MET A 166 -1.35 -0.66 8.52
N LEU A 167 -0.20 0.00 8.42
CA LEU A 167 0.20 1.09 9.31
C LEU A 167 0.99 2.12 8.50
N ALA A 168 0.56 3.38 8.57
CA ALA A 168 1.22 4.50 7.93
C ALA A 168 1.47 5.62 8.94
N LEU A 169 2.71 6.09 9.01
CA LEU A 169 3.15 7.24 9.77
C LEU A 169 3.67 8.26 8.77
N ALA A 170 3.22 9.51 8.85
CA ALA A 170 3.61 10.52 7.87
C ALA A 170 3.75 11.90 8.52
N GLU A 171 4.73 12.67 8.09
CA GLU A 171 4.77 14.10 8.43
C GLU A 171 3.62 14.83 7.70
N ILE A 172 2.74 15.44 8.48
CA ILE A 172 1.57 16.17 8.00
C ILE A 172 1.79 17.67 8.25
N PRO A 173 1.84 18.50 7.19
CA PRO A 173 1.69 19.93 7.34
C PRO A 173 0.20 20.29 7.39
N LEU A 174 -0.24 20.93 8.47
CA LEU A 174 -1.62 21.38 8.63
C LEU A 174 -1.67 22.69 9.40
N ALA A 175 -2.34 23.70 8.82
CA ALA A 175 -2.56 25.02 9.43
C ALA A 175 -1.29 25.70 10.01
N GLY A 176 -0.17 25.59 9.27
CA GLY A 176 1.12 26.18 9.68
C GLY A 176 1.92 25.37 10.70
N LEU A 177 1.35 24.27 11.21
CA LEU A 177 2.05 23.32 12.06
C LEU A 177 2.50 22.09 11.26
N ARG A 178 3.49 21.39 11.81
CA ARG A 178 3.95 20.08 11.32
C ARG A 178 3.92 19.09 12.46
N PHE A 179 3.35 17.92 12.21
CA PHE A 179 3.34 16.82 13.17
C PHE A 179 3.36 15.49 12.43
N THR A 180 3.84 14.43 13.10
CA THR A 180 3.77 13.07 12.55
C THR A 180 2.40 12.49 12.85
N GLY A 181 1.59 12.34 11.80
CA GLY A 181 0.32 11.62 11.85
C GLY A 181 0.52 10.11 11.80
N CYS A 182 -0.51 9.38 12.23
CA CYS A 182 -0.58 7.93 12.17
C CYS A 182 -2.00 7.53 11.77
N ILE A 183 -2.09 6.62 10.80
CA ILE A 183 -3.28 5.85 10.46
C ILE A 183 -2.89 4.39 10.37
N GLY A 184 -3.73 3.48 10.84
CA GLY A 184 -3.46 2.06 10.75
C GLY A 184 -4.64 1.22 11.13
N VAL A 185 -4.67 0.00 10.60
CA VAL A 185 -5.71 -0.99 10.86
C VAL A 185 -5.07 -2.35 11.05
N VAL A 186 -5.42 -2.99 12.17
CA VAL A 186 -5.26 -4.43 12.36
C VAL A 186 -6.63 -5.06 12.13
N TRP A 187 -6.77 -5.79 11.03
CA TRP A 187 -7.97 -6.54 10.70
C TRP A 187 -7.77 -8.00 11.11
N ILE A 188 -8.67 -8.58 11.91
CA ILE A 188 -8.62 -9.98 12.34
C ILE A 188 -10.01 -10.59 12.26
N ALA A 189 -10.17 -11.61 11.43
CA ALA A 189 -11.40 -12.41 11.31
C ALA A 189 -12.69 -11.56 11.17
N GLY A 190 -12.65 -10.49 10.36
CA GLY A 190 -13.78 -9.58 10.14
C GLY A 190 -13.88 -8.40 11.11
N VAL A 191 -13.00 -8.32 12.12
CA VAL A 191 -12.97 -7.24 13.10
C VAL A 191 -11.88 -6.24 12.77
N GLU A 192 -12.28 -4.97 12.67
CA GLU A 192 -11.38 -3.84 12.42
C GLU A 192 -10.91 -3.21 13.73
N HIS A 193 -9.59 -3.18 13.96
CA HIS A 193 -8.96 -2.45 15.06
C HIS A 193 -8.16 -1.27 14.51
N ARG A 194 -8.71 -0.07 14.66
CA ARG A 194 -8.17 1.14 14.03
C ARG A 194 -7.32 1.97 14.98
N PHE A 195 -6.14 2.35 14.51
CA PHE A 195 -5.24 3.34 15.06
C PHE A 195 -5.32 4.62 14.22
N ALA A 196 -5.54 5.77 14.84
CA ALA A 196 -5.55 7.03 14.11
C ALA A 196 -5.22 8.23 15.00
N THR A 197 -4.52 9.23 14.45
CA THR A 197 -4.23 10.50 15.14
C THR A 197 -5.51 11.18 15.62
N TYR A 198 -6.55 11.21 14.79
CA TYR A 198 -7.86 11.77 15.17
C TYR A 198 -8.62 10.93 16.22
N ARG A 199 -8.10 9.77 16.61
CA ARG A 199 -8.60 8.94 17.72
C ARG A 199 -7.64 8.89 18.91
N GLY A 200 -6.62 9.75 18.93
CA GLY A 200 -5.67 9.86 20.03
C GLY A 200 -4.61 8.76 20.08
N VAL A 201 -4.27 8.14 18.94
CA VAL A 201 -3.10 7.25 18.87
C VAL A 201 -1.84 8.01 19.26
N ARG A 202 -0.93 7.32 19.96
CA ARG A 202 0.40 7.80 20.30
C ARG A 202 1.43 6.90 19.64
N ILE A 203 2.35 7.52 18.90
CA ILE A 203 3.54 6.85 18.40
C ILE A 203 4.52 6.73 19.57
N ARG A 204 4.92 5.50 19.89
CA ARG A 204 5.86 5.18 20.97
C ARG A 204 7.27 4.97 20.42
N GLU A 205 7.34 4.37 19.25
CA GLU A 205 8.58 4.12 18.53
C GLU A 205 8.30 4.23 17.01
N ALA A 206 9.22 4.84 16.29
CA ALA A 206 9.22 4.92 14.83
C ALA A 206 10.69 5.00 14.38
N SER A 207 11.36 3.86 14.42
CA SER A 207 12.74 3.67 13.97
C SER A 207 12.78 2.89 12.66
N ASP A 208 13.98 2.65 12.15
CA ASP A 208 14.23 1.79 10.99
C ASP A 208 14.04 0.29 11.29
N THR A 209 14.01 -0.08 12.56
CA THR A 209 13.97 -1.48 13.04
C THR A 209 12.68 -1.82 13.79
N ALA A 210 11.92 -0.82 14.24
CA ALA A 210 10.63 -1.06 14.88
C ALA A 210 9.68 0.14 14.79
N VAL A 211 8.39 -0.17 14.79
CA VAL A 211 7.31 0.81 14.91
C VAL A 211 6.35 0.34 15.99
N GLU A 212 6.06 1.20 16.97
CA GLU A 212 5.10 0.93 18.03
C GLU A 212 4.09 2.07 18.17
N VAL A 213 2.81 1.72 18.13
CA VAL A 213 1.70 2.66 18.30
C VAL A 213 0.73 2.17 19.37
N ARG A 214 0.18 3.11 20.15
CA ARG A 214 -0.77 2.82 21.23
C ARG A 214 -1.99 3.72 21.17
N GLN A 215 -3.17 3.15 21.33
CA GLN A 215 -4.44 3.89 21.39
C GLN A 215 -5.36 3.25 22.44
N GLY A 216 -5.52 3.90 23.60
CA GLY A 216 -6.28 3.34 24.72
C GLY A 216 -5.66 2.04 25.24
N ASP A 217 -6.46 0.97 25.20
CA ASP A 217 -6.10 -0.41 25.59
C ASP A 217 -5.45 -1.23 24.47
N MET A 218 -5.25 -0.64 23.28
CA MET A 218 -4.65 -1.27 22.11
C MET A 218 -3.20 -0.86 21.93
N THR A 219 -2.32 -1.83 21.68
CA THR A 219 -0.92 -1.64 21.28
C THR A 219 -0.61 -2.49 20.06
N LEU A 220 -0.03 -1.89 19.03
CA LEU A 220 0.56 -2.59 17.89
C LEU A 220 2.06 -2.30 17.86
N ARG A 221 2.87 -3.35 17.85
CA ARG A 221 4.31 -3.32 17.64
C ARG A 221 4.66 -4.13 16.38
N VAL A 222 5.47 -3.54 15.52
CA VAL A 222 6.04 -4.18 14.33
C VAL A 222 7.55 -4.10 14.44
N GLU A 223 8.22 -5.24 14.36
CA GLU A 223 9.69 -5.33 14.37
C GLU A 223 10.17 -5.77 13.00
N LEU A 224 11.15 -5.06 12.47
CA LEU A 224 11.73 -5.24 11.13
C LEU A 224 13.21 -5.60 11.33
N PRO A 225 13.68 -6.79 10.90
CA PRO A 225 15.10 -7.09 10.82
C PRO A 225 15.75 -6.17 9.78
N GLU A 226 17.02 -5.84 10.01
CA GLU A 226 17.79 -4.83 9.26
C GLU A 226 17.54 -4.85 7.74
N ALA A 227 16.91 -3.77 7.27
CA ALA A 227 17.17 -3.06 6.03
C ALA A 227 17.79 -3.86 4.84
N GLY A 228 16.99 -4.69 4.15
CA GLY A 228 17.18 -5.04 2.73
C GLY A 228 16.02 -4.49 1.89
N GLY A 229 16.26 -3.96 0.68
CA GLY A 229 15.20 -3.34 -0.14
C GLY A 229 15.56 -2.83 -1.53
N HIS A 230 14.56 -2.78 -2.41
CA HIS A 230 14.67 -2.27 -3.79
C HIS A 230 14.38 -0.75 -3.83
N ARG A 231 14.82 -0.04 -4.88
CA ARG A 231 14.58 1.41 -5.03
C ARG A 231 13.36 1.65 -5.93
N LEU A 232 12.43 2.50 -5.51
CA LEU A 232 11.28 2.99 -6.28
C LEU A 232 11.33 4.50 -6.48
N GLN A 233 10.43 5.05 -7.27
CA GLN A 233 10.26 6.50 -7.45
C GLN A 233 8.98 6.97 -6.73
N ALA A 234 9.02 8.09 -6.02
CA ALA A 234 7.86 8.82 -5.48
C ALA A 234 7.58 10.08 -6.32
N PRO A 235 6.31 10.51 -6.40
CA PRO A 235 5.97 11.86 -6.79
C PRO A 235 6.48 12.90 -5.77
N ALA A 236 7.30 13.84 -6.22
CA ALA A 236 7.60 15.09 -5.54
C ALA A 236 7.06 16.23 -6.41
N GLN A 237 6.16 17.07 -5.86
CA GLN A 237 5.55 18.19 -6.58
C GLN A 237 4.89 17.81 -7.92
N GLY A 238 4.32 16.59 -8.02
CA GLY A 238 3.65 16.07 -9.22
C GLY A 238 4.56 15.51 -10.31
N SER A 239 5.87 15.40 -10.06
CA SER A 239 6.85 14.73 -10.92
C SER A 239 7.49 13.55 -10.19
N MET A 240 7.74 12.44 -10.89
CA MET A 240 8.38 11.22 -10.33
C MET A 240 9.90 11.42 -10.17
N ALA A 241 10.33 12.11 -9.11
CA ALA A 241 11.72 12.58 -8.99
C ALA A 241 12.48 12.08 -7.75
N ARG A 242 11.84 11.43 -6.76
CA ARG A 242 12.50 11.06 -5.50
C ARG A 242 12.65 9.54 -5.35
N PRO A 243 13.85 9.01 -5.11
CA PRO A 243 14.02 7.59 -4.82
C PRO A 243 13.42 7.25 -3.44
N ILE A 244 12.46 6.33 -3.41
CA ILE A 244 11.95 5.65 -2.20
C ILE A 244 12.70 4.33 -2.06
N ARG A 245 12.94 3.91 -0.83
CA ARG A 245 13.32 2.53 -0.54
C ARG A 245 12.06 1.75 -0.19
N GLU A 246 11.55 0.97 -1.15
CA GLU A 246 10.46 0.01 -0.90
C GLU A 246 11.03 -1.40 -0.95
N SER A 247 10.66 -2.18 0.05
CA SER A 247 10.89 -3.60 0.07
C SER A 247 9.53 -4.29 0.01
N PRO A 248 9.17 -4.95 -1.10
CA PRO A 248 7.87 -5.63 -1.22
C PRO A 248 7.76 -6.85 -0.30
N ALA A 249 8.90 -7.31 0.21
CA ALA A 249 9.03 -8.49 1.06
C ALA A 249 10.17 -8.29 2.06
N VAL A 250 9.83 -7.86 3.27
CA VAL A 250 10.73 -7.84 4.43
C VAL A 250 10.15 -8.80 5.46
N PRO A 251 10.95 -9.67 6.06
CA PRO A 251 10.51 -10.39 7.24
C PRO A 251 10.13 -9.38 8.31
N ALA A 252 9.03 -9.57 9.02
CA ALA A 252 8.66 -8.69 10.13
C ALA A 252 7.93 -9.50 11.19
N ARG A 253 7.98 -9.05 12.45
CA ARG A 253 7.21 -9.62 13.53
C ARG A 253 6.15 -8.64 13.99
N PHE A 254 4.90 -9.08 13.99
CA PHE A 254 3.75 -8.27 14.41
C PHE A 254 3.26 -8.76 15.75
N ARG A 255 3.09 -7.81 16.69
CA ARG A 255 2.44 -8.05 17.98
C ARG A 255 1.34 -7.04 18.21
N PHE A 256 0.09 -7.51 18.25
CA PHE A 256 -1.08 -6.70 18.57
C PHE A 256 -1.72 -7.19 19.88
N VAL A 257 -1.88 -6.26 20.82
CA VAL A 257 -2.48 -6.49 22.14
C VAL A 257 -3.69 -5.58 22.30
N LYS A 258 -4.80 -6.11 22.84
CA LYS A 258 -5.98 -5.34 23.23
C LYS A 258 -6.51 -5.81 24.58
N GLY A 259 -6.74 -4.89 25.51
CA GLY A 259 -7.28 -5.21 26.83
C GLY A 259 -6.42 -6.21 27.60
N GLY A 260 -5.09 -6.14 27.43
CA GLY A 260 -4.13 -7.07 28.04
C GLY A 260 -4.02 -8.44 27.35
N ARG A 261 -4.83 -8.72 26.32
CA ARG A 261 -4.78 -9.98 25.56
C ARG A 261 -4.04 -9.79 24.23
N THR A 262 -3.11 -10.68 23.93
CA THR A 262 -2.46 -10.77 22.62
C THR A 262 -3.45 -11.35 21.61
N LEU A 263 -3.79 -10.58 20.57
CA LEU A 263 -4.70 -10.99 19.50
C LEU A 263 -3.97 -11.40 18.22
N LEU A 264 -2.75 -10.88 18.01
CA LEU A 264 -1.84 -11.29 16.95
C LEU A 264 -0.42 -11.29 17.51
N ASP A 265 0.31 -12.38 17.33
CA ASP A 265 1.74 -12.48 17.55
C ASP A 265 2.30 -13.44 16.51
N SER A 266 2.76 -12.89 15.38
CA SER A 266 3.13 -13.69 14.21
C SER A 266 4.25 -13.00 13.44
N PRO A 267 5.23 -13.77 12.94
CA PRO A 267 6.06 -13.30 11.85
C PRO A 267 5.26 -13.29 10.54
N ASP A 268 5.71 -12.48 9.58
CA ASP A 268 5.40 -12.56 8.15
C ASP A 268 6.72 -12.36 7.38
N ALA A 269 7.02 -13.22 6.41
CA ALA A 269 8.24 -13.13 5.60
C ALA A 269 8.16 -12.06 4.50
N CYS A 270 6.95 -11.60 4.16
CA CYS A 270 6.64 -10.86 2.95
C CYS A 270 5.89 -9.56 3.24
N THR A 271 6.35 -8.84 4.27
CA THR A 271 5.80 -7.52 4.62
C THR A 271 6.24 -6.49 3.60
N SER A 272 5.30 -5.73 3.04
CA SER A 272 5.66 -4.53 2.29
C SER A 272 6.06 -3.43 3.26
N PHE A 273 7.21 -2.82 3.02
CA PHE A 273 7.75 -1.78 3.88
C PHE A 273 8.33 -0.64 3.05
N GLU A 274 7.96 0.58 3.40
CA GLU A 274 8.52 1.81 2.86
C GLU A 274 8.99 2.71 3.98
N LEU A 275 10.19 3.28 3.81
CA LEU A 275 10.74 4.28 4.72
C LEU A 275 11.37 5.42 3.93
N VAL A 276 10.86 6.63 4.16
CA VAL A 276 11.42 7.88 3.66
C VAL A 276 11.73 8.76 4.86
N ALA A 277 13.01 9.06 5.06
CA ALA A 277 13.43 10.03 6.05
C ALA A 277 13.05 11.47 5.58
N PRO A 278 12.68 12.38 6.50
CA PRO A 278 12.34 13.76 6.19
C PRO A 278 13.39 14.53 5.40
#